data_AF-A0A7S3LB70-F1
#
_entry.id   AF-A0A7S3LB70-F1
#
_cell.length_a   1.000
_cell.length_b   1.000
_cell.length_c   1.000
_cell.angle_alpha   90.00
_cell.angle_beta   90.00
_cell.angle_gamma   90.00
#
_symmetry.space_group_name_H-M   'P 1'
#
loop_
_entity.id
_entity.type
_entity.pdbx_description
1 polymer ?
#
loop_
_entity_poly.entity_id
_entity_poly.type
_entity_poly.pdbx_seq_one_letter_code
_entity_poly.pdbx_strand_id
1 'polypeptide(L)'
;MFSRNRQSQGLGLPTATGGPPSSRTFFAAKSNDGSARSIHLQNPIVQQWNRSSRERKITYIAMVTCFLSMIFGWRWLMYYNAYLRVDCNSTDCFIKFASPGRYKKINLEIPRSQLGASAAVKVSPTGEIKEDKVNLNEEWRNIQKTSSGKKKKNTAINSYRGPDANGNFLTYAIIFKDKSGFVNQKNTQDDEVKAEKLSDLESNEKDLSALVGTFGDRLENGDIRVPMRQFGVTQTHRRVRNMTSKLDSYIAKRRQKLSIRESAPANWQAILMVVLGLVGFLLSILIGLFWDEN
;
A
#
# COMPACT_ATOMS: atom_id res chain seq x y z
N MET A 1 -30.14 -1.16 46.93
CA MET A 1 -31.08 -0.03 47.06
C MET A 1 -30.65 1.07 46.10
N PHE A 2 -31.28 1.17 44.93
CA PHE A 2 -31.13 2.33 44.04
C PHE A 2 -32.52 2.67 43.49
N SER A 3 -33.01 3.83 43.93
CA SER A 3 -34.35 4.34 43.66
C SER A 3 -34.45 4.86 42.22
N ARG A 4 -35.33 4.27 41.42
CA ARG A 4 -35.68 4.73 40.06
C ARG A 4 -36.74 5.82 40.18
N ASN A 5 -36.35 7.06 39.92
CA ASN A 5 -37.25 8.19 39.83
C ASN A 5 -37.94 8.18 38.45
N ARG A 6 -39.19 7.70 38.39
CA ARG A 6 -40.06 7.81 37.20
C ARG A 6 -40.87 9.10 37.32
N GLN A 7 -40.48 10.13 36.58
CA GLN A 7 -41.36 11.27 36.31
C GLN A 7 -42.35 10.89 35.20
N SER A 8 -43.61 10.73 35.59
CA SER A 8 -44.77 10.70 34.70
C SER A 8 -45.11 12.13 34.28
N GLN A 9 -44.83 12.48 33.02
CA GLN A 9 -45.39 13.69 32.42
C GLN A 9 -46.82 13.39 31.97
N GLY A 10 -47.78 14.10 32.57
CA GLY A 10 -49.19 14.02 32.24
C GLY A 10 -49.47 14.62 30.86
N LEU A 11 -50.27 13.91 30.07
CA LEU A 11 -50.92 14.44 28.87
C LEU A 11 -52.02 15.41 29.32
N GLY A 12 -51.80 16.72 29.11
CA GLY A 12 -52.87 17.70 29.14
C GLY A 12 -53.72 17.60 27.87
N LEU A 13 -54.98 17.20 28.00
CA LEU A 13 -55.99 17.38 26.95
C LEU A 13 -56.41 18.86 26.89
N PRO A 14 -56.49 19.48 25.70
CA PRO A 14 -57.17 20.75 25.56
C PRO A 14 -58.70 20.54 25.57
N THR A 15 -59.36 21.17 26.55
CA THR A 15 -60.81 21.36 26.60
C THR A 15 -61.30 22.18 25.42
N ALA A 16 -62.28 21.62 24.72
CA ALA A 16 -63.03 22.26 23.65
C ALA A 16 -64.00 23.31 24.20
N THR A 17 -63.96 24.52 23.65
CA THR A 17 -65.05 25.51 23.74
C THR A 17 -65.55 25.79 22.33
N GLY A 18 -66.83 25.48 22.13
CA GLY A 18 -67.50 25.48 20.83
C GLY A 18 -67.76 26.87 20.25
N GLY A 19 -67.71 26.92 18.91
CA GLY A 19 -68.31 27.94 18.07
C GLY A 19 -69.03 27.27 16.89
N PRO A 20 -70.21 27.75 16.48
CA PRO A 20 -71.05 27.13 15.45
C PRO A 20 -70.50 27.30 14.02
N PRO A 21 -70.97 26.49 13.04
CA PRO A 21 -70.22 26.17 11.83
C PRO A 21 -70.48 27.16 10.69
N SER A 22 -69.42 27.72 10.12
CA SER A 22 -69.47 28.33 8.79
C SER A 22 -68.90 27.36 7.75
N SER A 23 -69.79 26.82 6.94
CA SER A 23 -69.55 25.97 5.78
C SER A 23 -68.75 26.70 4.70
N ARG A 24 -67.45 26.40 4.58
CA ARG A 24 -66.71 26.49 3.32
C ARG A 24 -65.76 25.28 3.21
N THR A 25 -66.21 24.28 2.47
CA THR A 25 -65.44 23.13 2.01
C THR A 25 -64.36 23.58 1.04
N PHE A 26 -63.12 23.72 1.50
CA PHE A 26 -61.93 23.94 0.67
C PHE A 26 -60.80 22.94 0.93
N PHE A 27 -61.10 21.78 1.51
CA PHE A 27 -60.17 20.67 1.53
C PHE A 27 -60.89 19.43 1.01
N ALA A 28 -60.51 19.05 -0.22
CA ALA A 28 -60.72 17.69 -0.69
C ALA A 28 -60.08 16.76 0.34
N ALA A 29 -60.92 16.12 1.14
CA ALA A 29 -60.51 15.07 2.05
C ALA A 29 -59.99 13.91 1.20
N LYS A 30 -58.66 13.86 1.02
CA LYS A 30 -57.98 12.61 0.64
C LYS A 30 -58.37 11.61 1.72
N SER A 31 -59.07 10.55 1.33
CA SER A 31 -59.42 9.45 2.23
C SER A 31 -58.15 8.99 2.94
N ASN A 32 -58.09 9.21 4.25
CA ASN A 32 -57.07 8.61 5.10
C ASN A 32 -57.38 7.12 5.16
N ASP A 33 -56.85 6.40 4.18
CA ASP A 33 -56.79 4.95 4.18
C ASP A 33 -56.00 4.57 5.43
N GLY A 34 -56.69 4.05 6.46
CA GLY A 34 -56.16 3.71 7.79
C GLY A 34 -55.08 2.61 7.77
N SER A 35 -54.48 2.36 6.60
CA SER A 35 -53.28 1.56 6.48
C SER A 35 -52.14 2.28 7.21
N ALA A 36 -51.53 1.60 8.17
CA ALA A 36 -50.33 2.05 8.88
C ALA A 36 -49.10 2.25 7.96
N ARG A 37 -49.28 2.26 6.63
CA ARG A 37 -48.27 2.56 5.61
C ARG A 37 -47.93 4.06 5.51
N SER A 38 -48.67 4.95 6.17
CA SER A 38 -48.44 6.41 6.13
C SER A 38 -47.58 6.96 7.28
N ILE A 39 -47.21 6.14 8.26
CA ILE A 39 -46.27 6.56 9.31
C ILE A 39 -44.85 6.46 8.74
N HIS A 40 -44.49 7.48 7.95
CA HIS A 40 -43.11 7.71 7.57
C HIS A 40 -42.35 8.16 8.82
N LEU A 41 -41.84 7.20 9.60
CA LEU A 41 -40.79 7.43 10.58
C LEU A 41 -39.56 7.95 9.82
N GLN A 42 -39.46 9.27 9.70
CA GLN A 42 -38.23 9.88 9.25
C GLN A 42 -37.13 9.49 10.23
N ASN A 43 -36.03 9.00 9.68
CA ASN A 43 -34.90 8.56 10.47
C ASN A 43 -34.46 9.73 11.38
N PRO A 44 -34.38 9.57 12.72
CA PRO A 44 -34.11 10.65 13.66
C PRO A 44 -32.82 11.41 13.35
N ILE A 45 -31.85 10.75 12.70
CA ILE A 45 -30.60 11.35 12.22
C ILE A 45 -30.88 12.46 11.20
N VAL A 46 -31.80 12.22 10.26
CA VAL A 46 -32.14 13.18 9.20
C VAL A 46 -32.88 14.39 9.80
N GLN A 47 -33.73 14.16 10.81
CA GLN A 47 -34.41 15.25 11.51
C GLN A 47 -33.43 16.12 12.32
N GLN A 48 -32.48 15.50 13.03
CA GLN A 48 -31.42 16.22 13.74
C GLN A 48 -30.52 17.00 12.77
N TRP A 49 -30.16 16.39 11.64
CA TRP A 49 -29.38 17.07 10.60
C TRP A 49 -30.09 18.30 10.06
N ASN A 50 -31.37 18.19 9.71
CA ASN A 50 -32.13 19.32 9.18
C ASN A 50 -32.24 20.47 10.19
N ARG A 51 -32.34 20.16 11.48
CA ARG A 51 -32.41 21.15 12.57
C ARG A 51 -31.06 21.78 12.95
N SER A 52 -29.94 21.20 12.54
CA SER A 52 -28.61 21.72 12.88
C SER A 52 -28.27 23.03 12.13
N SER A 53 -27.51 23.90 12.78
CA SER A 53 -27.02 25.15 12.20
C SER A 53 -26.10 24.88 11.01
N ARG A 54 -26.00 25.84 10.07
CA ARG A 54 -25.13 25.72 8.88
C ARG A 54 -23.66 25.49 9.27
N GLU A 55 -23.26 26.16 10.33
CA GLU A 55 -21.97 26.07 10.99
C GLU A 55 -21.64 24.65 11.47
N ARG A 56 -22.54 24.02 12.24
CA ARG A 56 -22.38 22.62 12.67
C ARG A 56 -22.34 21.66 11.48
N LYS A 57 -23.14 21.90 10.43
CA LYS A 57 -23.09 21.08 9.21
C LYS A 57 -21.70 21.13 8.55
N ILE A 58 -21.08 22.31 8.48
CA ILE A 58 -19.75 22.48 7.90
C ILE A 58 -18.69 21.76 8.74
N THR A 59 -18.72 21.87 10.07
CA THR A 59 -17.75 21.18 10.95
C THR A 59 -17.88 19.66 10.83
N TYR A 60 -19.10 19.11 10.76
CA TYR A 60 -19.29 17.67 10.52
C TYR A 60 -18.75 17.23 9.16
N ILE A 61 -19.00 17.99 8.08
CA ILE A 61 -18.46 17.67 6.74
C ILE A 61 -16.92 17.70 6.75
N ALA A 62 -16.33 18.71 7.40
CA ALA A 62 -14.88 18.83 7.54
C ALA A 62 -14.28 17.65 8.32
N MET A 63 -14.91 17.27 9.45
CA MET A 63 -14.52 16.13 10.26
C MET A 63 -14.57 14.82 9.47
N VAL A 64 -15.65 14.56 8.73
CA VAL A 64 -15.79 13.36 7.89
C VAL A 64 -14.74 13.35 6.78
N THR A 65 -14.46 14.51 6.16
CA THR A 65 -13.46 14.62 5.10
C THR A 65 -12.04 14.36 5.63
N CYS A 66 -11.70 14.88 6.81
CA CYS A 66 -10.43 14.60 7.48
C CYS A 66 -10.31 13.13 7.88
N PHE A 67 -11.40 12.51 8.32
CA PHE A 67 -11.43 11.09 8.63
C PHE A 67 -11.22 10.21 7.38
N LEU A 68 -11.90 10.54 6.28
CA LEU A 68 -11.72 9.86 5.02
C LEU A 68 -10.30 10.04 4.48
N SER A 69 -9.70 11.23 4.57
CA SER A 69 -8.32 11.46 4.13
C SER A 69 -7.31 10.63 4.93
N MET A 70 -7.52 10.45 6.24
CA MET A 70 -6.73 9.52 7.06
C MET A 70 -6.88 8.07 6.58
N ILE A 71 -8.11 7.61 6.32
CA ILE A 71 -8.37 6.25 5.81
C ILE A 71 -7.70 6.05 4.45
N PHE A 72 -7.84 7.00 3.53
CA PHE A 72 -7.23 6.90 2.20
C PHE A 72 -5.71 6.94 2.29
N GLY A 73 -5.13 7.83 3.10
CA GLY A 73 -3.69 7.89 3.33
C GLY A 73 -3.15 6.60 3.94
N TRP A 74 -3.84 6.04 4.93
CA TRP A 74 -3.47 4.75 5.54
C TRP A 74 -3.56 3.60 4.55
N ARG A 75 -4.64 3.52 3.78
CA ARG A 75 -4.80 2.53 2.71
C ARG A 75 -3.68 2.66 1.67
N TRP A 76 -3.33 3.89 1.28
CA TRP A 76 -2.23 4.15 0.36
C TRP A 76 -0.90 3.65 0.94
N LEU A 77 -0.59 3.96 2.21
CA LEU A 77 0.61 3.44 2.88
C LEU A 77 0.66 1.91 2.85
N MET A 78 -0.45 1.24 3.18
CA MET A 78 -0.49 -0.22 3.22
C MET A 78 -0.34 -0.86 1.84
N TYR A 79 -0.97 -0.30 0.80
CA TYR A 79 -0.92 -0.88 -0.55
C TYR A 79 0.37 -0.55 -1.31
N TYR A 80 1.06 0.53 -0.99
CA TYR A 80 2.30 0.89 -1.69
C TYR A 80 3.58 0.35 -1.02
N ASN A 81 3.43 -0.48 0.01
CA ASN A 81 4.54 -1.17 0.65
C ASN A 81 4.97 -2.38 -0.20
N ALA A 82 5.92 -2.14 -1.09
CA ALA A 82 6.61 -3.21 -1.79
C ALA A 82 7.95 -3.51 -1.09
N TYR A 83 8.25 -4.80 -0.90
CA TYR A 83 9.54 -5.21 -0.35
C TYR A 83 9.98 -6.54 -0.94
N LEU A 84 11.29 -6.71 -0.96
CA LEU A 84 11.98 -7.91 -1.37
C LEU A 84 12.97 -8.27 -0.27
N ARG A 85 12.84 -9.48 0.26
CA ARG A 85 13.72 -10.00 1.28
C ARG A 85 14.26 -11.35 0.87
N VAL A 86 15.57 -11.44 0.69
CA VAL A 86 16.29 -12.69 0.40
C VAL A 86 17.08 -13.04 1.65
N ASP A 87 16.65 -14.09 2.36
CA ASP A 87 17.35 -14.64 3.52
C ASP A 87 17.85 -16.05 3.18
N CYS A 88 19.14 -16.18 2.99
CA CYS A 88 19.82 -17.43 2.71
C CYS A 88 20.63 -17.94 3.90
N ASN A 89 20.49 -19.23 4.16
CA ASN A 89 21.31 -20.03 5.06
C ASN A 89 22.34 -20.84 4.25
N SER A 90 22.98 -21.84 4.86
CA SER A 90 24.03 -22.62 4.19
C SER A 90 23.53 -23.45 2.99
N THR A 91 22.29 -23.93 3.06
CA THR A 91 21.67 -24.85 2.10
C THR A 91 20.59 -24.18 1.26
N ASP A 92 19.76 -23.34 1.89
CA ASP A 92 18.51 -22.87 1.29
C ASP A 92 18.37 -21.34 1.41
N CYS A 93 17.60 -20.77 0.49
CA CYS A 93 17.29 -19.35 0.40
C CYS A 93 15.79 -19.14 0.43
N PHE A 94 15.33 -18.32 1.37
CA PHE A 94 13.96 -17.85 1.44
C PHE A 94 13.87 -16.49 0.78
N ILE A 95 13.07 -16.39 -0.27
CA ILE A 95 12.79 -15.14 -0.94
C ILE A 95 11.34 -14.76 -0.70
N LYS A 96 11.15 -13.63 -0.03
CA LYS A 96 9.85 -13.04 0.23
C LYS A 96 9.67 -11.83 -0.68
N PHE A 97 8.66 -11.89 -1.52
CA PHE A 97 8.25 -10.81 -2.40
C PHE A 97 6.90 -10.26 -1.94
N ALA A 98 6.82 -8.95 -1.75
CA ALA A 98 5.58 -8.22 -1.62
C ALA A 98 5.56 -7.14 -2.70
N SER A 99 4.59 -7.26 -3.61
CA SER A 99 4.42 -6.31 -4.69
C SER A 99 3.55 -5.13 -4.26
N PRO A 100 3.67 -3.97 -4.93
CA PRO A 100 2.75 -2.88 -4.66
C PRO A 100 1.33 -3.29 -5.09
N GLY A 101 0.36 -3.10 -4.20
CA GLY A 101 -1.06 -3.35 -4.43
C GLY A 101 -1.68 -4.30 -3.41
N ARG A 102 -2.77 -4.96 -3.81
CA ARG A 102 -3.50 -5.95 -3.01
C ARG A 102 -2.99 -7.39 -3.19
N TYR A 103 -1.87 -7.56 -3.89
CA TYR A 103 -1.38 -8.88 -4.26
C TYR A 103 -0.84 -9.64 -3.05
N LYS A 104 -0.96 -10.97 -3.12
CA LYS A 104 -0.49 -11.87 -2.07
C LYS A 104 1.04 -11.79 -1.97
N LYS A 105 1.54 -11.87 -0.73
CA LYS A 105 2.97 -12.07 -0.46
C LYS A 105 3.36 -13.45 -0.99
N ILE A 106 4.42 -13.51 -1.78
CA ILE A 106 4.95 -14.75 -2.32
C ILE A 106 6.19 -15.11 -1.51
N ASN A 107 6.21 -16.32 -0.94
CA ASN A 107 7.37 -16.88 -0.26
C ASN A 107 7.90 -18.03 -1.11
N LEU A 108 9.13 -17.90 -1.59
CA LEU A 108 9.82 -18.91 -2.38
C LEU A 108 10.99 -19.46 -1.59
N GLU A 109 11.04 -20.78 -1.48
CA GLU A 109 12.21 -21.49 -0.94
C GLU A 109 13.00 -22.05 -2.12
N ILE A 110 14.26 -21.64 -2.23
CA ILE A 110 15.14 -21.99 -3.34
C ILE A 110 16.41 -22.61 -2.77
N PRO A 111 16.79 -23.83 -3.19
CA PRO A 111 18.06 -24.42 -2.79
C PRO A 111 19.22 -23.59 -3.35
N ARG A 112 20.30 -23.47 -2.57
CA ARG A 112 21.50 -22.71 -2.95
C ARG A 112 22.11 -23.14 -4.29
N SER A 113 21.97 -24.41 -4.65
CA SER A 113 22.47 -24.98 -5.90
C SER A 113 21.80 -24.41 -7.15
N GLN A 114 20.63 -23.78 -7.00
CA GLN A 114 19.91 -23.09 -8.06
C GLN A 114 20.30 -21.61 -8.18
N LEU A 115 21.01 -21.02 -7.22
CA LEU A 115 21.58 -19.68 -7.44
C LEU A 115 22.77 -19.79 -8.39
N GLY A 116 22.59 -19.30 -9.61
CA GLY A 116 23.57 -19.43 -10.68
C GLY A 116 24.62 -18.34 -10.65
N ALA A 117 24.17 -17.09 -10.70
CA ALA A 117 25.04 -15.93 -10.80
C ALA A 117 24.33 -14.66 -10.27
N SER A 118 25.12 -13.62 -10.05
CA SER A 118 24.60 -12.26 -9.91
C SER A 118 25.18 -11.38 -11.03
N ALA A 119 24.40 -10.39 -11.48
CA ALA A 119 24.83 -9.48 -12.53
C ALA A 119 24.39 -8.05 -12.21
N ALA A 120 25.18 -7.06 -12.61
CA ALA A 120 24.75 -5.67 -12.66
C ALA A 120 23.98 -5.44 -13.96
N VAL A 121 22.78 -4.91 -13.86
CA VAL A 121 21.86 -4.69 -14.98
C VAL A 121 21.33 -3.26 -14.95
N LYS A 122 21.04 -2.70 -16.14
CA LYS A 122 20.30 -1.43 -16.23
C LYS A 122 18.83 -1.71 -16.47
N VAL A 123 18.01 -1.03 -15.70
CA VAL A 123 16.56 -1.22 -15.69
C VAL A 123 15.86 0.11 -15.91
N SER A 124 14.86 0.13 -16.79
CA SER A 124 14.03 1.31 -17.06
C SER A 124 13.19 1.70 -15.83
N PRO A 125 12.60 2.91 -15.76
CA PRO A 125 11.65 3.27 -14.70
C PRO A 125 10.45 2.33 -14.59
N THR A 126 10.12 1.61 -15.66
CA THR A 126 9.02 0.64 -15.69
C THR A 126 9.44 -0.72 -15.11
N GLY A 127 10.74 -1.02 -15.00
CA GLY A 127 11.26 -2.30 -14.53
C GLY A 127 11.79 -3.22 -15.63
N GLU A 128 11.75 -2.78 -16.89
CA GLU A 128 12.29 -3.55 -18.02
C GLU A 128 13.81 -3.51 -18.03
N ILE A 129 14.45 -4.66 -18.27
CA ILE A 129 15.90 -4.74 -18.41
C ILE A 129 16.28 -4.19 -19.79
N LYS A 130 17.19 -3.20 -19.81
CA LYS A 130 17.73 -2.62 -21.05
C LYS A 130 19.15 -3.10 -21.35
N GLU A 131 19.95 -3.38 -20.33
CA GLU A 131 21.32 -3.92 -20.47
C GLU A 131 21.58 -5.01 -19.43
N ASP A 132 22.05 -6.16 -19.93
CA ASP A 132 22.16 -7.43 -19.18
C ASP A 132 23.47 -7.61 -18.40
N LYS A 133 24.55 -6.96 -18.83
CA LYS A 133 25.89 -7.13 -18.27
C LYS A 133 26.63 -5.81 -18.29
N VAL A 134 26.30 -4.94 -17.34
CA VAL A 134 26.94 -3.63 -17.25
C VAL A 134 28.30 -3.79 -16.61
N ASN A 135 29.36 -3.45 -17.35
CA ASN A 135 30.70 -3.37 -16.78
C ASN A 135 30.81 -2.13 -15.89
N LEU A 136 30.60 -2.35 -14.59
CA LEU A 136 30.71 -1.35 -13.53
C LEU A 136 31.98 -0.49 -13.61
N ASN A 137 33.12 -1.06 -14.06
CA ASN A 137 34.37 -0.32 -14.16
C ASN A 137 34.40 0.62 -15.38
N GLU A 138 33.82 0.21 -16.50
CA GLU A 138 33.73 1.05 -17.70
C GLU A 138 32.75 2.20 -17.51
N GLU A 139 31.61 1.93 -16.89
CA GLU A 139 30.63 2.95 -16.56
C GLU A 139 31.24 4.04 -15.66
N TRP A 140 32.06 3.65 -14.69
CA TRP A 140 32.84 4.59 -13.88
C TRP A 140 33.81 5.44 -14.69
N ARG A 141 34.55 4.84 -15.61
CA ARG A 141 35.49 5.57 -16.48
C ARG A 141 34.75 6.59 -17.34
N ASN A 142 33.57 6.25 -17.83
CA ASN A 142 32.74 7.14 -18.64
C ASN A 142 32.20 8.34 -17.82
N ILE A 143 31.77 8.11 -16.56
CA ILE A 143 31.36 9.18 -15.65
C ILE A 143 32.53 10.12 -15.32
N GLN A 144 33.74 9.59 -15.15
CA GLN A 144 34.92 10.43 -14.90
C GLN A 144 35.26 11.30 -16.10
N LYS A 145 35.28 10.73 -17.32
CA LYS A 145 35.57 11.46 -18.57
C LYS A 145 34.60 12.61 -18.83
N THR A 146 33.30 12.43 -18.57
CA THR A 146 32.30 13.48 -18.76
C THR A 146 32.40 14.61 -17.72
N SER A 147 33.10 14.39 -16.61
CA SER A 147 33.19 15.34 -15.50
C SER A 147 34.46 16.21 -15.47
N SER A 148 35.44 15.93 -16.32
CA SER A 148 36.76 16.56 -16.31
C SER A 148 36.76 18.03 -16.75
N GLY A 149 35.66 18.56 -17.29
CA GLY A 149 35.56 19.95 -17.75
C GLY A 149 35.14 21.00 -16.70
N LYS A 150 34.71 20.59 -15.50
CA LYS A 150 34.27 21.53 -14.45
C LYS A 150 35.03 21.25 -13.16
N LYS A 151 35.81 22.23 -12.66
CA LYS A 151 36.54 22.19 -11.37
C LYS A 151 35.65 21.61 -10.26
N LYS A 152 35.75 20.31 -9.99
CA LYS A 152 34.87 19.58 -9.05
C LYS A 152 35.54 19.49 -7.67
N LYS A 153 34.85 20.03 -6.66
CA LYS A 153 35.04 19.66 -5.25
C LYS A 153 34.89 18.13 -5.10
N ASN A 154 35.76 17.52 -4.31
CA ASN A 154 35.94 16.06 -4.09
C ASN A 154 34.71 15.26 -3.60
N THR A 155 33.51 15.83 -3.56
CA THR A 155 32.30 15.19 -3.02
C THR A 155 31.52 14.32 -4.01
N ALA A 156 31.83 14.37 -5.31
CA ALA A 156 31.05 13.68 -6.34
C ALA A 156 31.38 12.18 -6.55
N ILE A 157 32.42 11.67 -5.89
CA ILE A 157 33.01 10.35 -6.20
C ILE A 157 32.15 9.20 -5.67
N ASN A 158 31.24 9.41 -4.71
CA ASN A 158 30.31 8.38 -4.23
C ASN A 158 28.85 8.61 -4.65
N SER A 159 28.57 9.59 -5.53
CA SER A 159 27.25 10.20 -5.65
C SER A 159 26.44 9.80 -6.90
N TYR A 160 26.55 8.56 -7.40
CA TYR A 160 25.51 8.09 -8.32
C TYR A 160 24.23 7.93 -7.51
N ARG A 161 23.29 8.87 -7.65
CA ARG A 161 22.10 8.97 -6.79
C ARG A 161 20.81 9.10 -7.61
N GLY A 162 20.82 8.72 -8.88
CA GLY A 162 19.69 8.94 -9.76
C GLY A 162 19.75 8.12 -11.04
N PRO A 163 18.79 8.31 -11.94
CA PRO A 163 18.80 7.70 -13.26
C PRO A 163 19.96 8.21 -14.13
N ASP A 164 20.32 7.44 -15.16
CA ASP A 164 21.24 7.85 -16.21
C ASP A 164 20.60 8.91 -17.14
N ALA A 165 21.35 9.34 -18.16
CA ALA A 165 20.86 10.32 -19.15
C ALA A 165 19.60 9.84 -19.90
N ASN A 166 19.35 8.52 -19.92
CA ASN A 166 18.23 7.88 -20.59
C ASN A 166 17.08 7.54 -19.62
N GLY A 167 17.18 7.91 -18.34
CA GLY A 167 16.18 7.58 -17.33
C GLY A 167 16.32 6.18 -16.72
N ASN A 168 17.34 5.40 -17.08
CA ASN A 168 17.55 4.04 -16.56
C ASN A 168 18.32 4.04 -15.24
N PHE A 169 18.11 2.98 -14.46
CA PHE A 169 18.71 2.80 -13.15
C PHE A 169 19.64 1.60 -13.18
N LEU A 170 20.83 1.77 -12.62
CA LEU A 170 21.77 0.68 -12.40
C LEU A 170 21.35 -0.12 -11.15
N THR A 171 20.95 -1.37 -11.35
CA THR A 171 20.60 -2.31 -10.29
C THR A 171 21.40 -3.61 -10.41
N TYR A 172 21.13 -4.57 -9.53
CA TYR A 172 21.64 -5.93 -9.61
C TYR A 172 20.49 -6.90 -9.76
N ALA A 173 20.76 -8.01 -10.45
CA ALA A 173 19.82 -9.10 -10.64
C ALA A 173 20.41 -10.39 -10.10
N ILE A 174 19.52 -11.24 -9.58
CA ILE A 174 19.84 -12.62 -9.19
C ILE A 174 19.39 -13.53 -10.32
N ILE A 175 20.29 -14.38 -10.79
CA ILE A 175 20.03 -15.35 -11.86
C ILE A 175 19.87 -16.73 -11.21
N PHE A 176 18.68 -17.29 -11.33
CA PHE A 176 18.33 -18.63 -10.91
C PHE A 176 18.48 -19.59 -12.08
N LYS A 177 19.19 -20.70 -11.84
CA LYS A 177 19.32 -21.79 -12.79
C LYS A 177 18.01 -22.56 -12.84
N ASP A 178 17.45 -22.67 -14.04
CA ASP A 178 16.26 -23.49 -14.26
C ASP A 178 16.69 -24.96 -14.21
N LYS A 179 16.51 -25.58 -13.04
CA LYS A 179 16.58 -27.03 -12.88
C LYS A 179 15.17 -27.46 -12.56
N SER A 180 14.45 -27.89 -13.60
CA SER A 180 13.11 -28.49 -13.54
C SER A 180 12.87 -29.21 -12.20
N GLY A 181 12.09 -28.56 -11.32
CA GLY A 181 11.78 -29.04 -9.97
C GLY A 181 11.87 -27.96 -8.90
N PHE A 182 10.93 -27.01 -8.90
CA PHE A 182 10.67 -26.18 -7.72
C PHE A 182 10.09 -27.09 -6.63
N VAL A 183 10.83 -27.29 -5.54
CA VAL A 183 10.35 -28.09 -4.40
C VAL A 183 9.32 -27.25 -3.63
N ASN A 184 8.07 -27.70 -3.72
CA ASN A 184 6.90 -27.41 -2.89
C ASN A 184 7.00 -26.28 -1.87
N GLN A 185 6.36 -25.15 -2.20
CA GLN A 185 5.98 -24.09 -1.26
C GLN A 185 5.13 -24.67 -0.12
N LYS A 186 5.62 -24.63 1.12
CA LYS A 186 4.73 -24.53 2.28
C LYS A 186 4.32 -23.07 2.41
N ASN A 187 3.08 -22.77 2.01
CA ASN A 187 2.41 -21.53 2.40
C ASN A 187 2.29 -21.52 3.93
N THR A 188 3.26 -20.92 4.62
CA THR A 188 3.12 -20.59 6.04
C THR A 188 2.08 -19.47 6.14
N GLN A 189 0.87 -19.93 6.43
CA GLN A 189 -0.34 -19.18 6.68
C GLN A 189 -0.22 -18.58 8.09
N ASP A 190 0.40 -17.41 8.19
CA ASP A 190 0.15 -16.53 9.33
C ASP A 190 -0.97 -15.55 8.91
N ASP A 191 -2.05 -15.59 9.69
CA ASP A 191 -3.26 -14.75 9.69
C ASP A 191 -4.46 -15.24 8.84
N GLU A 192 -5.10 -16.31 9.35
CA GLU A 192 -6.54 -16.43 9.60
C GLU A 192 -7.53 -15.84 8.55
N VAL A 193 -7.66 -16.49 7.38
CA VAL A 193 -8.90 -16.48 6.58
C VAL A 193 -9.15 -17.89 6.03
N LYS A 194 -10.39 -18.35 6.21
CA LYS A 194 -10.96 -19.68 5.94
C LYS A 194 -10.38 -20.40 4.72
N ALA A 195 -9.94 -21.63 4.97
CA ALA A 195 -9.37 -22.56 4.02
C ALA A 195 -10.41 -23.09 3.02
N GLU A 196 -10.27 -22.67 1.78
CA GLU A 196 -10.79 -23.39 0.61
C GLU A 196 -9.68 -24.36 0.14
N LYS A 197 -10.06 -25.61 -0.13
CA LYS A 197 -9.17 -26.77 -0.22
C LYS A 197 -8.14 -26.63 -1.35
N LEU A 198 -6.90 -26.85 -0.96
CA LEU A 198 -5.67 -26.67 -1.73
C LEU A 198 -5.24 -27.99 -2.42
N SER A 199 -6.16 -28.66 -3.11
CA SER A 199 -5.85 -29.85 -3.93
C SER A 199 -5.90 -29.57 -5.44
N ASP A 200 -6.31 -28.36 -5.86
CA ASP A 200 -6.42 -27.97 -7.28
C ASP A 200 -5.23 -27.09 -7.77
N LEU A 201 -4.15 -27.00 -6.98
CA LEU A 201 -2.98 -26.16 -7.26
C LEU A 201 -1.76 -26.96 -7.76
N GLU A 202 -1.97 -28.14 -8.35
CA GLU A 202 -0.95 -28.85 -9.16
C GLU A 202 -0.66 -28.15 -10.52
N SER A 203 -1.22 -26.97 -10.79
CA SER A 203 -1.08 -26.19 -12.04
C SER A 203 -0.02 -25.06 -11.99
N ASN A 204 0.98 -25.20 -11.11
CA ASN A 204 1.95 -24.15 -10.70
C ASN A 204 3.05 -23.74 -11.72
N GLU A 205 2.76 -23.78 -13.03
CA GLU A 205 3.49 -22.96 -14.01
C GLU A 205 3.02 -21.50 -13.95
N LYS A 206 1.77 -21.27 -13.50
CA LYS A 206 1.17 -19.93 -13.39
C LYS A 206 1.81 -19.05 -12.32
N ASP A 207 2.29 -19.61 -11.22
CA ASP A 207 2.91 -18.82 -10.15
C ASP A 207 4.35 -18.43 -10.47
N LEU A 208 5.06 -19.29 -11.21
CA LEU A 208 6.39 -18.98 -11.72
C LEU A 208 6.31 -18.01 -12.90
N SER A 209 5.37 -18.20 -13.82
CA SER A 209 5.12 -17.23 -14.89
C SER A 209 4.49 -15.94 -14.36
N ALA A 210 3.81 -15.94 -13.21
CA ALA A 210 3.44 -14.73 -12.50
C ALA A 210 4.65 -14.07 -11.84
N LEU A 211 5.59 -14.83 -11.25
CA LEU A 211 6.82 -14.27 -10.71
C LEU A 211 7.71 -13.68 -11.82
N VAL A 212 7.88 -14.40 -12.93
CA VAL A 212 8.59 -13.94 -14.13
C VAL A 212 7.82 -12.76 -14.72
N GLY A 213 6.57 -12.94 -15.15
CA GLY A 213 5.74 -11.90 -15.74
C GLY A 213 5.57 -10.63 -14.89
N THR A 214 5.74 -10.69 -13.57
CA THR A 214 5.65 -9.51 -12.69
C THR A 214 7.01 -8.98 -12.19
N PHE A 215 8.04 -9.81 -12.07
CA PHE A 215 9.31 -9.46 -11.40
C PHE A 215 10.59 -9.94 -12.08
N GLY A 216 10.53 -10.73 -13.15
CA GLY A 216 11.74 -11.31 -13.75
C GLY A 216 11.63 -11.62 -15.23
N ASP A 217 12.78 -11.66 -15.88
CA ASP A 217 12.86 -12.03 -17.30
C ASP A 217 13.44 -13.45 -17.41
N ARG A 218 12.93 -14.22 -18.38
CA ARG A 218 13.50 -15.53 -18.71
C ARG A 218 14.61 -15.33 -19.74
N LEU A 219 15.81 -15.84 -19.47
CA LEU A 219 16.92 -15.83 -20.41
C LEU A 219 16.71 -16.88 -21.49
N GLU A 220 17.42 -16.73 -22.61
CA GLU A 220 17.46 -17.71 -23.71
C GLU A 220 17.86 -19.13 -23.23
N ASN A 221 18.65 -19.22 -22.17
CA ASN A 221 19.10 -20.48 -21.58
C ASN A 221 18.05 -21.14 -20.66
N GLY A 222 16.86 -20.55 -20.51
CA GLY A 222 15.82 -21.00 -19.58
C GLY A 222 15.94 -20.44 -18.17
N ASP A 223 17.14 -19.97 -17.77
CA ASP A 223 17.41 -19.34 -16.47
C ASP A 223 16.49 -18.14 -16.19
N ILE A 224 16.08 -17.98 -14.94
CA ILE A 224 15.20 -16.91 -14.50
C ILE A 224 16.03 -15.81 -13.87
N ARG A 225 15.91 -14.60 -14.40
CA ARG A 225 16.57 -13.42 -13.83
C ARG A 225 15.56 -12.55 -13.12
N VAL A 226 15.79 -12.32 -11.84
CA VAL A 226 14.98 -11.42 -11.03
C VAL A 226 15.79 -10.15 -10.76
N PRO A 227 15.55 -9.04 -11.48
CA PRO A 227 16.08 -7.74 -11.11
C PRO A 227 15.54 -7.32 -9.75
N MET A 228 16.44 -6.94 -8.85
CA MET A 228 16.04 -6.41 -7.55
C MET A 228 15.53 -4.98 -7.80
N ARG A 229 14.19 -4.86 -7.90
CA ARG A 229 13.48 -3.66 -8.37
C ARG A 229 13.61 -2.47 -7.40
N GLN A 230 13.00 -1.37 -7.81
CA GLN A 230 13.57 -0.05 -7.99
C GLN A 230 13.02 0.92 -6.95
N PHE A 231 13.43 0.74 -5.70
CA PHE A 231 12.97 1.59 -4.59
C PHE A 231 13.73 2.92 -4.47
N GLY A 232 13.87 3.57 -5.63
CA GLY A 232 13.78 5.02 -5.82
C GLY A 232 14.84 5.95 -5.24
N VAL A 233 15.67 5.60 -4.24
CA VAL A 233 16.39 6.69 -3.54
C VAL A 233 17.88 6.49 -3.31
N THR A 234 18.44 5.27 -3.38
CA THR A 234 19.87 5.08 -3.05
C THR A 234 20.57 3.89 -3.73
N GLN A 235 20.25 3.57 -4.99
CA GLN A 235 21.08 2.62 -5.74
C GLN A 235 22.36 3.31 -6.23
N THR A 236 23.31 3.44 -5.31
CA THR A 236 24.67 3.88 -5.65
C THR A 236 25.41 2.76 -6.35
N HIS A 237 26.31 3.10 -7.26
CA HIS A 237 27.21 2.14 -7.87
C HIS A 237 27.97 1.29 -6.83
N ARG A 238 28.39 1.91 -5.72
CA ARG A 238 29.02 1.22 -4.58
C ARG A 238 28.09 0.17 -3.97
N ARG A 239 26.81 0.47 -3.81
CA ARG A 239 25.81 -0.48 -3.31
C ARG A 239 25.64 -1.66 -4.26
N VAL A 240 25.45 -1.41 -5.56
CA VAL A 240 25.30 -2.47 -6.57
C VAL A 240 26.51 -3.40 -6.54
N ARG A 241 27.73 -2.86 -6.60
CA ARG A 241 28.97 -3.64 -6.50
C ARG A 241 29.09 -4.44 -5.21
N ASN A 242 28.72 -3.84 -4.08
CA ASN A 242 28.77 -4.53 -2.79
C ASN A 242 27.75 -5.67 -2.71
N MET A 243 26.56 -5.48 -3.29
CA MET A 243 25.52 -6.52 -3.29
C MET A 243 25.84 -7.65 -4.26
N THR A 244 26.31 -7.36 -5.47
CA THR A 244 26.79 -8.39 -6.40
C THR A 244 27.95 -9.19 -5.79
N SER A 245 28.96 -8.51 -5.22
CA SER A 245 30.07 -9.19 -4.55
C SER A 245 29.64 -10.05 -3.36
N LYS A 246 28.63 -9.61 -2.59
CA LYS A 246 28.04 -10.41 -1.49
C LYS A 246 27.32 -11.65 -2.03
N LEU A 247 26.54 -11.50 -3.09
CA LEU A 247 25.85 -12.60 -3.77
C LEU A 247 26.85 -13.58 -4.35
N ASP A 248 27.85 -13.11 -5.10
CA ASP A 248 28.89 -13.94 -5.70
C ASP A 248 29.69 -14.70 -4.64
N SER A 249 30.02 -14.04 -3.52
CA SER A 249 30.68 -14.71 -2.39
C SER A 249 29.82 -15.80 -1.78
N TYR A 250 28.50 -15.62 -1.75
CA TYR A 250 27.56 -16.63 -1.29
C TYR A 250 27.41 -17.75 -2.33
N ILE A 251 27.30 -17.47 -3.62
CA ILE A 251 27.24 -18.49 -4.68
C ILE A 251 28.51 -19.33 -4.70
N ALA A 252 29.68 -18.70 -4.57
CA ALA A 252 30.99 -19.34 -4.54
C ALA A 252 31.32 -20.07 -3.22
N LYS A 253 30.34 -20.28 -2.32
CA LYS A 253 30.52 -20.95 -1.03
C LYS A 253 31.49 -20.29 -0.04
N ARG A 254 31.89 -19.04 -0.26
CA ARG A 254 32.76 -18.28 0.65
C ARG A 254 32.01 -17.70 1.85
N ARG A 255 30.69 -17.52 1.74
CA ARG A 255 29.80 -17.07 2.83
C ARG A 255 28.73 -18.11 3.10
N GLN A 256 28.42 -18.38 4.37
CA GLN A 256 27.36 -19.33 4.74
C GLN A 256 25.97 -18.70 4.87
N LYS A 257 25.90 -17.39 5.11
CA LYS A 257 24.65 -16.65 5.30
C LYS A 257 24.62 -15.40 4.42
N LEU A 258 23.46 -15.10 3.85
CA LEU A 258 23.22 -13.88 3.08
C LEU A 258 21.84 -13.34 3.47
N SER A 259 21.75 -12.07 3.84
CA SER A 259 20.47 -11.39 4.06
C SER A 259 20.48 -10.09 3.26
N ILE A 260 19.51 -9.97 2.35
CA ILE A 260 19.29 -8.80 1.52
C ILE A 260 17.86 -8.36 1.77
N ARG A 261 17.70 -7.09 2.15
CA ARG A 261 16.39 -6.47 2.35
C ARG A 261 16.31 -5.21 1.52
N GLU A 262 15.35 -5.18 0.62
CA GLU A 262 15.02 -4.02 -0.20
C GLU A 262 13.55 -3.67 0.06
N SER A 263 13.28 -2.39 0.31
CA SER A 263 11.92 -1.91 0.58
C SER A 263 11.70 -0.59 -0.12
N ALA A 264 10.48 -0.40 -0.61
CA ALA A 264 10.03 0.88 -1.16
C ALA A 264 10.23 2.00 -0.14
N PRO A 265 10.69 3.18 -0.57
CA PRO A 265 10.51 4.36 0.26
C PRO A 265 9.01 4.52 0.48
N ALA A 266 8.60 4.81 1.70
CA ALA A 266 7.22 5.14 1.99
C ALA A 266 6.81 6.37 1.15
N ASN A 267 5.61 6.33 0.55
CA ASN A 267 5.12 7.47 -0.22
C ASN A 267 4.87 8.65 0.74
N TRP A 268 5.68 9.70 0.64
CA TRP A 268 5.59 10.89 1.48
C TRP A 268 4.22 11.56 1.39
N GLN A 269 3.55 11.48 0.23
CA GLN A 269 2.20 12.03 0.03
C GLN A 269 1.17 11.32 0.92
N ALA A 270 1.30 10.00 1.07
CA ALA A 270 0.40 9.22 1.92
C ALA A 270 0.64 9.54 3.41
N ILE A 271 1.90 9.73 3.81
CA ILE A 271 2.25 10.20 5.16
C ILE A 271 1.63 11.57 5.41
N LEU A 272 1.78 12.53 4.49
CA LEU A 272 1.20 13.86 4.63
C LEU A 272 -0.32 13.83 4.69
N MET A 273 -1.00 13.01 3.90
CA MET A 273 -2.46 12.87 3.98
C MET A 273 -2.91 12.40 5.37
N VAL A 274 -2.21 11.42 5.95
CA VAL A 274 -2.52 10.94 7.31
C VAL A 274 -2.28 12.05 8.34
N VAL A 275 -1.14 12.74 8.26
CA VAL A 275 -0.78 13.80 9.22
C VAL A 275 -1.74 14.99 9.12
N LEU A 276 -2.02 15.49 7.91
CA LEU A 276 -2.94 16.61 7.71
C LEU A 276 -4.38 16.22 8.06
N GLY A 277 -4.80 15.00 7.75
CA GLY A 277 -6.11 14.48 8.16
C GLY A 277 -6.25 14.42 9.69
N LEU A 278 -5.20 13.97 10.40
CA LEU A 278 -5.20 13.91 11.86
C LEU A 278 -5.23 15.32 12.50
N VAL A 279 -4.40 16.23 12.02
CA VAL A 279 -4.39 17.63 12.50
C VAL A 279 -5.72 18.32 12.20
N GLY A 280 -6.27 18.17 10.99
CA GLY A 280 -7.56 18.74 10.62
C GLY A 280 -8.73 18.16 11.42
N PHE A 281 -8.68 16.87 11.74
CA PHE A 281 -9.66 16.21 12.59
C PHE A 281 -9.64 16.76 14.02
N LEU A 282 -8.46 16.92 14.62
CA LEU A 282 -8.30 17.52 15.96
C LEU A 282 -8.75 18.98 16.00
N LEU A 283 -8.41 19.77 14.97
CA LEU A 283 -8.88 21.16 14.86
C LEU A 283 -10.41 21.24 14.74
N SER A 284 -11.03 20.32 13.98
CA SER A 284 -12.49 20.28 13.84
C SER A 284 -13.18 19.99 15.18
N ILE A 285 -12.60 19.12 16.01
CA ILE A 285 -13.10 18.85 17.38
C ILE A 285 -12.96 20.09 18.26
N LEU A 286 -11.78 20.74 18.27
CA LEU A 286 -11.55 21.93 19.07
C LEU A 286 -12.52 23.06 18.72
N ILE A 287 -12.73 23.34 17.43
CA ILE A 287 -13.69 24.35 16.97
C ILE A 287 -15.12 23.97 17.39
N GLY A 288 -15.48 22.69 17.29
CA GLY A 288 -16.78 22.20 17.74
C GLY A 288 -17.02 22.45 19.23
N LEU A 289 -16.00 22.25 20.07
CA LEU A 289 -16.09 22.49 21.52
C LEU A 289 -16.28 23.98 21.84
N PHE A 290 -15.51 24.87 21.21
CA PHE A 290 -15.61 26.31 21.47
C PHE A 290 -16.92 26.94 20.98
N TRP A 291 -17.58 26.35 19.98
CA TRP A 291 -18.86 26.85 19.48
C TRP A 291 -20.07 26.37 20.27
N ASP A 292 -19.95 25.34 21.08
CA ASP A 292 -21.04 24.94 21.97
C ASP A 292 -21.09 25.77 23.26
N GLU A 293 -20.03 26.54 23.58
CA GLU A 293 -19.95 27.39 24.76
C GLU A 293 -20.49 28.82 24.57
N ASN A 294 -20.74 29.25 23.33
CA ASN A 294 -21.30 30.58 22.99
C ASN A 294 -22.73 30.48 22.46
#